data_AF-A0A2N6A4Q5-F1
#
_entry.id   AF-A0A2N6A4Q5-F1
#
_cell.length_a   1.000
_cell.length_b   1.000
_cell.length_c   1.000
_cell.angle_alpha   90.00
_cell.angle_beta   90.00
_cell.angle_gamma   90.00
#
_symmetry.space_group_name_H-M   'P 1'
#
loop_
_entity.id
_entity.type
_entity.pdbx_description
1 polymer ?
#
loop_
_entity_poly.entity_id
_entity_poly.type
_entity_poly.pdbx_seq_one_letter_code
_entity_poly.pdbx_strand_id
1 'polypeptide(L)'
;MYNIIEKKKIWFTFSGVLVALSILALAIWGLRLGIDFTGGSLLEISYSQARPEINQIEDTLNELEIQSLRVQPSNETEYLLRFENVDETTHQQILEGLGNIEIEGVENNVLTENRFESIGPIIGSELKAKAIESIVIVLIFIVAYIAYAFRKVSKPVASWKYGISAIIALAHDILIVTGIFSVLGYLFNIEVDSLFVTALLTILGFSVHDTIVTFDRT
;
A
#
# COMPACT_ATOMS: atom_id res chain seq x y z
N MET A 1 14.52 37.10 0.96
CA MET A 1 13.61 36.56 -0.08
C MET A 1 14.27 35.31 -0.64
N TYR A 2 13.64 34.14 -0.58
CA TYR A 2 14.24 32.91 -1.10
C TYR A 2 14.18 32.89 -2.65
N ASN A 3 15.31 32.72 -3.32
CA ASN A 3 15.38 32.65 -4.79
C ASN A 3 15.05 31.24 -5.31
N ILE A 4 13.80 30.80 -5.13
CA ILE A 4 13.32 29.47 -5.56
C ILE A 4 13.23 29.40 -7.09
N ILE A 5 12.75 30.46 -7.74
CA ILE A 5 12.55 30.53 -9.19
C ILE A 5 13.89 30.50 -9.95
N GLU A 6 14.94 31.12 -9.39
CA GLU A 6 16.28 31.13 -9.99
C GLU A 6 16.85 29.71 -10.10
N LYS A 7 16.60 28.87 -9.10
CA LYS A 7 17.07 27.49 -9.03
C LYS A 7 16.11 26.47 -9.64
N LYS A 8 15.10 26.90 -10.42
CA LYS A 8 14.07 26.02 -10.99
C LYS A 8 14.62 24.79 -11.71
N LYS A 9 15.76 24.93 -12.42
CA LYS A 9 16.39 23.82 -13.15
C LYS A 9 16.80 22.69 -12.20
N ILE A 10 17.37 23.02 -11.04
CA ILE A 10 17.80 22.04 -10.05
C ILE A 10 16.59 21.27 -9.53
N TRP A 11 15.52 21.98 -9.14
CA TRP A 11 14.30 21.37 -8.60
C TRP A 11 13.58 20.49 -9.62
N PHE A 12 13.42 20.97 -10.86
CA PHE A 12 12.81 20.16 -11.93
C PHE A 12 13.64 18.94 -12.31
N THR A 13 14.98 19.05 -12.34
CA THR A 13 15.84 17.89 -12.60
C THR A 13 15.74 16.88 -11.47
N PHE A 14 15.81 17.32 -10.21
CA PHE A 14 15.69 16.43 -9.05
C PHE A 14 14.35 15.70 -9.02
N SER A 15 13.25 16.44 -9.15
CA SER A 15 11.89 15.88 -9.23
C SER A 15 11.74 14.93 -10.42
N GLY A 16 12.24 15.31 -11.60
CA GLY A 16 12.19 14.46 -12.79
C GLY A 16 12.95 13.14 -12.63
N VAL A 17 14.11 13.16 -11.96
CA VAL A 17 14.86 11.94 -11.61
C VAL A 17 14.05 11.07 -10.65
N LEU A 18 13.45 11.64 -9.61
CA LEU A 18 12.61 10.87 -8.68
C LEU A 18 11.43 10.22 -9.38
N VAL A 19 10.71 10.94 -10.23
CA VAL A 19 9.60 10.38 -11.02
C VAL A 19 10.10 9.25 -11.93
N ALA A 20 11.24 9.43 -12.60
CA ALA A 20 11.81 8.39 -13.46
C ALA A 20 12.18 7.14 -12.65
N LEU A 21 12.80 7.29 -11.48
CA LEU A 21 13.12 6.18 -10.59
C LEU A 21 11.85 5.49 -10.07
N SER A 22 10.81 6.24 -9.71
CA SER A 22 9.53 5.70 -9.28
C SER A 22 8.84 4.89 -10.38
N ILE A 23 8.84 5.39 -11.62
CA ILE A 23 8.30 4.66 -12.78
C ILE A 23 9.10 3.38 -13.01
N LEU A 24 10.43 3.44 -12.92
CA LEU A 24 11.29 2.25 -13.05
C LEU A 24 11.03 1.22 -11.95
N ALA A 25 10.92 1.65 -10.70
CA ALA A 25 10.59 0.78 -9.57
C ALA A 25 9.24 0.07 -9.81
N LEU A 26 8.21 0.83 -10.17
CA LEU A 26 6.88 0.29 -10.47
C LEU A 26 6.90 -0.67 -11.67
N ALA A 27 7.68 -0.38 -12.71
CA ALA A 27 7.78 -1.24 -13.89
C ALA A 27 8.55 -2.55 -13.63
N ILE A 28 9.57 -2.52 -12.77
CA ILE A 28 10.42 -3.68 -12.48
C ILE A 28 9.83 -4.55 -11.37
N TRP A 29 9.35 -3.94 -10.28
CA TRP A 29 8.90 -4.64 -9.08
C TRP A 29 7.39 -4.63 -8.88
N GLY A 30 6.69 -3.65 -9.46
CA GLY A 30 5.26 -3.48 -9.23
C GLY A 30 4.93 -3.06 -7.79
N LEU A 31 3.64 -3.09 -7.47
CA LEU A 31 3.16 -2.91 -6.10
C LEU A 31 2.84 -4.27 -5.50
N ARG A 32 3.24 -4.48 -4.26
CA ARG A 32 2.82 -5.65 -3.48
C ARG A 32 1.45 -5.38 -2.89
N LEU A 33 0.43 -5.97 -3.49
CA LEU A 33 -0.94 -5.83 -3.03
C LEU A 33 -1.18 -6.71 -1.80
N GLY A 34 -1.83 -6.16 -0.78
CA GLY A 34 -2.26 -6.91 0.40
C GLY A 34 -3.56 -7.66 0.20
N ILE A 35 -4.01 -8.37 1.25
CA ILE A 35 -5.21 -9.22 1.24
C ILE A 35 -6.48 -8.47 0.83
N ASP A 36 -6.56 -7.16 1.10
CA ASP A 36 -7.65 -6.29 0.65
C ASP A 36 -7.88 -6.32 -0.86
N PHE A 37 -6.85 -6.58 -1.65
CA PHE A 37 -6.92 -6.54 -3.11
C PHE A 37 -6.67 -7.90 -3.77
N THR A 38 -5.98 -8.80 -3.09
CA THR A 38 -5.72 -10.16 -3.58
C THR A 38 -6.73 -11.18 -3.07
N GLY A 39 -7.43 -10.88 -1.97
CA GLY A 39 -8.04 -11.89 -1.13
C GLY A 39 -6.99 -12.71 -0.36
N GLY A 40 -7.47 -13.54 0.55
CA GLY A 40 -6.64 -14.42 1.39
C GLY A 40 -6.88 -14.20 2.88
N SER A 41 -6.02 -14.82 3.69
CA SER A 41 -6.01 -14.66 5.14
C SER A 41 -4.65 -14.14 5.60
N LEU A 42 -4.67 -13.33 6.66
CA LEU A 42 -3.53 -12.83 7.39
C LEU A 42 -3.70 -13.24 8.85
N LEU A 43 -2.76 -14.04 9.35
CA LEU A 43 -2.74 -14.52 10.72
C LEU A 43 -1.46 -14.05 11.39
N GLU A 44 -1.61 -13.28 12.46
CA GLU A 44 -0.53 -12.78 13.29
C GLU A 44 -0.55 -13.52 14.63
N ILE A 45 0.53 -14.22 14.92
CA ILE A 45 0.66 -15.04 16.12
C ILE A 45 1.90 -14.65 16.91
N SER A 46 1.82 -14.81 18.22
CA SER A 46 2.93 -14.69 19.14
C SER A 46 3.08 -15.93 20.00
N TYR A 47 4.33 -16.29 20.29
CA TYR A 47 4.69 -17.34 21.23
C TYR A 47 5.21 -16.71 22.52
N SER A 48 4.84 -17.26 23.67
CA SER A 48 5.18 -16.66 24.97
C SER A 48 6.69 -16.64 25.29
N GLN A 49 7.49 -17.54 24.69
CA GLN A 49 8.93 -17.67 24.98
C GLN A 49 9.78 -17.53 23.72
N ALA A 50 9.55 -18.36 22.71
CA ALA A 50 10.34 -18.38 21.48
C ALA A 50 9.49 -18.86 20.30
N ARG A 51 9.73 -18.34 19.10
CA ARG A 51 9.05 -18.83 17.89
C ARG A 51 9.68 -20.14 17.39
N PRO A 52 8.89 -21.12 16.91
CA PRO A 52 9.42 -22.33 16.27
C PRO A 52 10.20 -22.01 14.99
N GLU A 53 10.98 -22.96 14.51
CA GLU A 53 11.64 -22.82 13.20
C GLU A 53 10.59 -22.78 12.07
N ILE A 54 10.87 -22.02 11.01
CA ILE A 54 9.92 -21.83 9.89
C ILE A 54 9.50 -23.18 9.29
N ASN A 55 10.45 -24.12 9.16
CA ASN A 55 10.17 -25.45 8.60
C ASN A 55 9.14 -26.22 9.44
N GLN A 56 9.15 -26.07 10.78
CA GLN A 56 8.18 -26.76 11.64
C GLN A 56 6.76 -26.23 11.42
N ILE A 57 6.63 -24.91 11.21
CA ILE A 57 5.37 -24.27 10.86
C ILE A 57 4.90 -24.76 9.48
N GLU A 58 5.78 -24.73 8.48
CA GLU A 58 5.43 -25.18 7.13
C GLU A 58 5.03 -26.66 7.13
N ASP A 59 5.76 -27.54 7.80
CA ASP A 59 5.46 -28.98 7.87
C ASP A 59 4.10 -29.24 8.54
N THR A 60 3.81 -28.55 9.64
CA THR A 60 2.52 -28.66 10.36
C THR A 60 1.35 -28.19 9.50
N LEU A 61 1.54 -27.11 8.75
CA LEU A 61 0.47 -26.53 7.90
C LEU A 61 0.33 -27.22 6.55
N ASN A 62 1.36 -27.91 6.06
CA ASN A 62 1.29 -28.73 4.85
C ASN A 62 0.29 -29.89 4.99
N GLU A 63 0.09 -30.42 6.20
CA GLU A 63 -0.91 -31.47 6.48
C GLU A 63 -2.35 -30.99 6.27
N LEU A 64 -2.58 -29.68 6.38
CA LEU A 64 -3.89 -29.04 6.21
C LEU A 64 -4.17 -28.64 4.75
N GLU A 65 -3.27 -28.96 3.82
CA GLU A 65 -3.38 -28.67 2.37
C GLU A 65 -3.60 -27.18 2.05
N ILE A 66 -3.10 -26.27 2.90
CA ILE A 66 -3.30 -24.83 2.76
C ILE A 66 -2.48 -24.30 1.57
N GLN A 67 -3.14 -23.64 0.62
CA GLN A 67 -2.44 -23.08 -0.53
C GLN A 67 -1.84 -21.70 -0.23
N SER A 68 -0.78 -21.40 -0.99
CA SER A 68 -0.12 -20.08 -0.98
C SER A 68 0.39 -19.63 0.38
N LEU A 69 0.72 -20.58 1.27
CA LEU A 69 1.29 -20.30 2.58
C LEU A 69 2.62 -19.55 2.44
N ARG A 70 2.74 -18.45 3.18
CA ARG A 70 3.96 -17.67 3.36
C ARG A 70 4.09 -17.35 4.84
N VAL A 71 5.20 -17.78 5.42
CA VAL A 71 5.54 -17.53 6.82
C VAL A 71 6.62 -16.47 6.86
N GLN A 72 6.35 -15.36 7.55
CA GLN A 72 7.30 -14.25 7.70
C GLN A 72 7.54 -13.97 9.19
N PRO A 73 8.79 -14.03 9.68
CA PRO A 73 9.08 -13.64 11.05
C PRO A 73 8.86 -12.13 11.21
N SER A 74 8.07 -11.75 12.22
CA SER A 74 7.86 -10.34 12.60
C SER A 74 8.89 -9.91 13.64
N ASN A 75 9.15 -10.76 14.63
CA ASN A 75 10.11 -10.52 15.72
C ASN A 75 10.71 -11.84 16.24
N GLU A 76 11.33 -11.84 17.42
CA GLU A 76 11.89 -13.04 18.07
C GLU A 76 10.83 -14.07 18.48
N THR A 77 9.60 -13.63 18.74
CA THR A 77 8.49 -14.48 19.22
C THR A 77 7.29 -14.50 18.29
N GLU A 78 7.31 -13.72 17.21
CA GLU A 78 6.12 -13.44 16.39
C GLU A 78 6.29 -13.89 14.95
N TYR A 79 5.20 -14.42 14.39
CA TYR A 79 5.08 -14.71 12.97
C TYR A 79 3.86 -14.03 12.38
N LEU A 80 4.04 -13.60 11.13
CA LEU A 80 2.97 -13.19 10.24
C LEU A 80 2.83 -14.26 9.15
N LEU A 81 1.69 -14.95 9.15
CA LEU A 81 1.33 -15.98 8.20
C LEU A 81 0.34 -15.39 7.20
N ARG A 82 0.58 -15.67 5.92
CA ARG A 82 -0.35 -15.34 4.83
C ARG A 82 -0.66 -16.60 4.05
N PHE A 83 -1.92 -16.81 3.75
CA PHE A 83 -2.39 -17.97 2.99
C PHE A 83 -3.71 -17.64 2.30
N GLU A 84 -4.29 -18.62 1.60
CA GLU A 84 -5.60 -18.45 0.98
C GLU A 84 -6.72 -18.16 2.00
N ASN A 85 -7.89 -17.76 1.51
CA ASN A 85 -9.06 -17.59 2.36
C ASN A 85 -9.49 -18.96 2.87
N VAL A 86 -9.60 -19.12 4.19
CA VAL A 86 -10.02 -20.36 4.84
C VAL A 86 -11.30 -20.15 5.63
N ASP A 87 -12.02 -21.23 5.90
CA ASP A 87 -13.16 -21.20 6.80
C ASP A 87 -12.73 -21.27 8.28
N GLU A 88 -13.66 -20.98 9.17
CA GLU A 88 -13.40 -20.95 10.62
C GLU A 88 -12.94 -22.31 11.15
N THR A 89 -13.42 -23.41 10.56
CA THR A 89 -13.01 -24.75 10.97
C THR A 89 -11.54 -25.02 10.66
N THR A 90 -11.08 -24.65 9.46
CA THR A 90 -9.68 -24.77 9.07
C THR A 90 -8.82 -23.79 9.87
N HIS A 91 -9.31 -22.58 10.12
CA HIS A 91 -8.64 -21.61 10.98
C HIS A 91 -8.35 -22.17 12.39
N GLN A 92 -9.35 -22.79 13.02
CA GLN A 92 -9.17 -23.41 14.34
C GLN A 92 -8.16 -24.56 14.29
N GLN A 93 -8.17 -25.37 13.23
CA GLN A 93 -7.18 -26.44 13.02
C GLN A 93 -5.75 -25.90 12.86
N ILE A 94 -5.59 -24.75 12.19
CA ILE A 94 -4.30 -24.06 12.08
C ILE A 94 -3.80 -23.67 13.48
N LEU A 95 -4.63 -23.00 14.28
CA LEU A 95 -4.23 -22.58 15.63
C LEU A 95 -3.87 -23.76 16.53
N GLU A 96 -4.65 -24.84 16.47
CA GLU A 96 -4.36 -26.06 17.22
C GLU A 96 -3.05 -26.70 16.78
N GLY A 97 -2.82 -26.83 15.48
CA GLY A 97 -1.55 -27.35 14.93
C GLY A 97 -0.36 -26.52 15.38
N LEU A 98 -0.44 -25.20 15.24
CA LEU A 98 0.64 -24.28 15.60
C LEU A 98 0.90 -24.20 17.11
N GLY A 99 -0.14 -24.41 17.93
CA GLY A 99 -0.04 -24.44 19.39
C GLY A 99 0.58 -25.73 19.93
N ASN A 100 0.52 -26.82 19.16
CA ASN A 100 1.09 -28.11 19.52
C ASN A 100 2.57 -28.27 19.12
N ILE A 101 3.18 -27.25 18.50
CA ILE A 101 4.59 -27.30 18.12
C ILE A 101 5.46 -27.18 19.38
N GLU A 102 6.10 -28.28 19.75
CA GLU A 102 7.07 -28.32 20.85
C GLU A 102 8.45 -27.85 20.36
N ILE A 103 9.07 -26.93 21.10
CA ILE A 103 10.44 -26.47 20.85
C ILE A 103 11.36 -27.09 21.90
N GLU A 104 12.40 -27.79 21.45
CA GLU A 104 13.35 -28.45 22.35
C GLU A 104 14.01 -27.43 23.29
N GLY A 105 13.88 -27.66 24.60
CA GLY A 105 14.44 -26.79 25.63
C GLY A 105 13.57 -25.58 26.02
N VAL A 106 12.36 -25.44 25.48
CA VAL A 106 11.41 -24.38 25.85
C VAL A 106 10.14 -25.00 26.43
N GLU A 107 9.93 -24.82 27.73
CA GLU A 107 8.70 -25.26 28.41
C GLU A 107 7.65 -24.13 28.44
N ASN A 108 6.35 -24.51 28.38
CA ASN A 108 5.21 -23.58 28.46
C ASN A 108 5.20 -22.47 27.40
N ASN A 109 5.55 -22.82 26.16
CA ASN A 109 5.49 -21.90 25.03
C ASN A 109 4.05 -21.77 24.50
N VAL A 110 3.29 -20.82 25.06
CA VAL A 110 1.87 -20.63 24.74
C VAL A 110 1.74 -19.81 23.47
N LEU A 111 1.00 -20.34 22.49
CA LEU A 111 0.56 -19.62 21.29
C LEU A 111 -0.56 -18.63 21.66
N THR A 112 -0.45 -17.40 21.17
CA THR A 112 -1.51 -16.40 21.20
C THR A 112 -1.77 -15.89 19.78
N GLU A 113 -3.03 -15.90 19.36
CA GLU A 113 -3.45 -15.16 18.18
C GLU A 113 -3.54 -13.68 18.53
N ASN A 114 -2.70 -12.88 17.88
CA ASN A 114 -2.74 -11.44 18.03
C ASN A 114 -3.83 -10.84 17.13
N ARG A 115 -3.96 -11.38 15.91
CA ARG A 115 -4.89 -10.86 14.89
C ARG A 115 -5.13 -11.90 13.80
N PHE A 116 -6.38 -12.09 13.44
CA PHE A 116 -6.79 -12.81 12.24
C PHE A 116 -7.68 -11.92 11.36
N GLU A 117 -7.28 -11.77 10.10
CA GLU A 117 -8.05 -11.07 9.08
C GLU A 117 -8.20 -11.98 7.87
N SER A 118 -9.42 -12.11 7.34
CA SER A 118 -9.64 -12.90 6.13
C SER A 118 -10.61 -12.19 5.18
N ILE A 119 -10.21 -12.13 3.91
CA ILE A 119 -10.95 -11.45 2.85
C ILE A 119 -11.18 -12.43 1.70
N GLY A 120 -12.46 -12.66 1.39
CA GLY A 120 -12.83 -13.51 0.26
C GLY A 120 -12.34 -12.94 -1.08
N PRO A 121 -11.99 -13.79 -2.06
CA PRO A 121 -11.43 -13.35 -3.34
C PRO A 121 -12.37 -12.43 -4.14
N ILE A 122 -13.69 -12.62 -4.01
CA ILE A 122 -14.69 -11.75 -4.65
C ILE A 122 -14.62 -10.34 -4.07
N ILE A 123 -14.64 -10.22 -2.74
CA ILE A 123 -14.55 -8.93 -2.04
C ILE A 123 -13.22 -8.25 -2.37
N GLY A 124 -12.10 -8.99 -2.36
CA GLY A 124 -10.80 -8.44 -2.69
C GLY A 124 -10.73 -7.88 -4.12
N SER A 125 -11.30 -8.61 -5.09
CA SER A 125 -11.38 -8.13 -6.48
C SER A 125 -12.26 -6.89 -6.64
N GLU A 126 -13.35 -6.81 -5.88
CA GLU A 126 -14.26 -5.65 -5.87
C GLU A 126 -13.59 -4.43 -5.23
N LEU A 127 -12.94 -4.59 -4.08
CA LEU A 127 -12.19 -3.52 -3.42
C LEU A 127 -11.08 -2.97 -4.31
N LYS A 128 -10.35 -3.84 -5.00
CA LYS A 128 -9.33 -3.43 -5.98
C LYS A 128 -9.92 -2.60 -7.12
N ALA A 129 -11.05 -3.03 -7.68
CA ALA A 129 -11.74 -2.30 -8.73
C ALA A 129 -12.22 -0.92 -8.21
N LYS A 130 -12.83 -0.90 -7.02
CA LYS A 130 -13.33 0.34 -6.38
C LYS A 130 -12.22 1.32 -6.03
N ALA A 131 -11.06 0.84 -5.62
CA ALA A 131 -9.88 1.68 -5.39
C ALA A 131 -9.44 2.40 -6.67
N ILE A 132 -9.33 1.66 -7.78
CA ILE A 132 -8.94 2.23 -9.08
C ILE A 132 -10.03 3.21 -9.57
N GLU A 133 -11.30 2.81 -9.51
CA GLU A 133 -12.43 3.67 -9.87
C GLU A 133 -12.42 4.98 -9.08
N SER A 134 -12.20 4.91 -7.76
CA SER A 134 -12.19 6.08 -6.88
C SER A 134 -11.08 7.05 -7.25
N ILE A 135 -9.87 6.56 -7.53
CA ILE A 135 -8.74 7.42 -7.96
C ILE A 135 -9.08 8.12 -9.28
N VAL A 136 -9.63 7.40 -10.26
CA VAL A 136 -9.99 7.98 -11.57
C VAL A 136 -11.09 9.04 -11.42
N ILE A 137 -12.15 8.74 -10.66
CA ILE A 137 -13.27 9.67 -10.42
C ILE A 137 -12.77 10.94 -9.71
N VAL A 138 -11.91 10.79 -8.69
CA VAL A 138 -11.33 11.92 -7.96
C VAL A 138 -10.47 12.79 -8.89
N LEU A 139 -9.63 12.20 -9.73
CA LEU A 139 -8.84 12.96 -10.72
C LEU A 139 -9.75 13.74 -11.69
N ILE A 140 -10.83 13.13 -12.18
CA ILE A 140 -11.80 13.84 -13.05
C ILE A 140 -12.45 15.01 -12.32
N PHE A 141 -12.90 14.83 -11.08
CA PHE A 141 -13.51 15.89 -10.28
C PHE A 141 -12.55 17.02 -9.95
N ILE A 142 -11.29 16.71 -9.67
CA ILE A 142 -10.25 17.72 -9.46
C ILE A 142 -10.04 18.56 -10.72
N VAL A 143 -9.91 17.92 -11.89
CA VAL A 143 -9.74 18.63 -13.17
C VAL A 143 -10.94 19.51 -13.47
N ALA A 144 -12.15 18.98 -13.30
CA ALA A 144 -13.39 19.74 -13.50
C ALA A 144 -13.48 20.93 -12.53
N TYR A 145 -13.12 20.72 -11.26
CA TYR A 145 -13.11 21.76 -10.24
C TYR A 145 -12.10 22.86 -10.56
N ILE A 146 -10.86 22.53 -10.90
CA ILE A 146 -9.82 23.52 -11.24
C ILE A 146 -10.21 24.29 -12.50
N ALA A 147 -10.73 23.59 -13.52
CA ALA A 147 -11.23 24.24 -14.73
C ALA A 147 -12.36 25.23 -14.41
N TYR A 148 -13.26 24.89 -13.49
CA TYR A 148 -14.35 25.77 -13.04
C TYR A 148 -13.84 26.94 -12.19
N ALA A 149 -12.98 26.69 -11.20
CA ALA A 149 -12.45 27.67 -10.26
C ALA A 149 -11.66 28.77 -10.99
N PHE A 150 -10.78 28.38 -11.93
CA PHE A 150 -9.90 29.30 -12.64
C PHE A 150 -10.43 29.72 -14.03
N ARG A 151 -11.69 29.43 -14.36
CA ARG A 151 -12.29 29.79 -15.66
C ARG A 151 -12.24 31.28 -15.97
N LYS A 152 -12.24 32.14 -14.95
CA LYS A 152 -12.26 33.60 -15.09
C LYS A 152 -10.85 34.23 -15.06
N VAL A 153 -9.82 33.46 -14.69
CA VAL A 153 -8.42 33.89 -14.58
C VAL A 153 -7.72 33.71 -15.94
N SER A 154 -8.38 34.13 -17.02
CA SER A 154 -8.01 33.76 -18.39
C SER A 154 -6.84 34.55 -18.98
N LYS A 155 -6.25 35.49 -18.23
CA LYS A 155 -5.10 36.29 -18.66
C LYS A 155 -4.13 36.47 -17.49
N PRO A 156 -2.80 36.29 -17.69
CA PRO A 156 -2.11 36.01 -18.96
C PRO A 156 -2.09 34.52 -19.38
N VAL A 157 -2.52 33.59 -18.51
CA VAL A 157 -2.49 32.14 -18.76
C VAL A 157 -3.92 31.65 -19.04
N ALA A 158 -4.10 30.88 -20.11
CA ALA A 158 -5.42 30.31 -20.44
C ALA A 158 -5.84 29.27 -19.38
N SER A 159 -7.12 29.27 -18.98
CA SER A 159 -7.65 28.46 -17.88
C SER A 159 -7.37 26.95 -17.99
N TRP A 160 -7.34 26.41 -19.21
CA TRP A 160 -7.04 25.00 -19.46
C TRP A 160 -5.58 24.62 -19.12
N LYS A 161 -4.64 25.58 -19.20
CA LYS A 161 -3.23 25.35 -18.84
C LYS A 161 -3.05 25.14 -17.34
N TYR A 162 -3.87 25.79 -16.51
CA TYR A 162 -3.92 25.53 -15.06
C TYR A 162 -4.41 24.11 -14.77
N GLY A 163 -5.46 23.66 -15.46
CA GLY A 163 -5.95 22.28 -15.36
C GLY A 163 -4.87 21.25 -15.70
N ILE A 164 -4.15 21.43 -16.82
CA ILE A 164 -3.04 20.52 -17.19
C ILE A 164 -1.90 20.58 -16.18
N SER A 165 -1.52 21.77 -15.72
CA SER A 165 -0.44 21.92 -14.73
C SER A 165 -0.78 21.19 -13.43
N ALA A 166 -2.03 21.27 -12.99
CA ALA A 166 -2.51 20.54 -11.83
C ALA A 166 -2.50 19.02 -12.05
N ILE A 167 -2.94 18.52 -13.21
CA ILE A 167 -2.86 17.08 -13.53
C ILE A 167 -1.40 16.59 -13.44
N ILE A 168 -0.46 17.35 -13.99
CA ILE A 168 0.97 17.00 -13.97
C ILE A 168 1.48 16.96 -12.53
N ALA A 169 1.13 17.95 -11.69
CA ALA A 169 1.51 17.97 -10.28
C ALA A 169 0.95 16.76 -9.51
N LEU A 170 -0.32 16.42 -9.73
CA LEU A 170 -0.95 15.28 -9.06
C LEU A 170 -0.39 13.95 -9.52
N ALA A 171 -0.13 13.81 -10.82
CA ALA A 171 0.51 12.61 -11.36
C ALA A 171 1.92 12.44 -10.77
N HIS A 172 2.69 13.53 -10.67
CA HIS A 172 3.99 13.53 -10.01
C HIS A 172 3.89 13.04 -8.56
N ASP A 173 2.96 13.59 -7.78
CA ASP A 173 2.83 13.26 -6.35
C ASP A 173 2.41 11.81 -6.13
N ILE A 174 1.42 11.31 -6.90
CA ILE A 174 1.03 9.90 -6.84
C ILE A 174 2.19 8.99 -7.26
N LEU A 175 2.89 9.30 -8.37
CA LEU A 175 3.96 8.46 -8.89
C LEU A 175 5.12 8.35 -7.91
N ILE A 176 5.51 9.45 -7.26
CA ILE A 176 6.58 9.40 -6.27
C ILE A 176 6.18 8.52 -5.09
N VAL A 177 5.00 8.74 -4.50
CA VAL A 177 4.54 7.97 -3.34
C VAL A 177 4.37 6.49 -3.69
N THR A 178 3.72 6.17 -4.80
CA THR A 178 3.56 4.77 -5.26
C THR A 178 4.90 4.11 -5.59
N GLY A 179 5.83 4.83 -6.22
CA GLY A 179 7.18 4.31 -6.49
C GLY A 179 7.98 4.02 -5.22
N ILE A 180 7.86 4.85 -4.18
CA ILE A 180 8.46 4.57 -2.88
C ILE A 180 7.87 3.29 -2.29
N PHE A 181 6.55 3.11 -2.33
CA PHE A 181 5.92 1.88 -1.84
C PHE A 181 6.28 0.64 -2.68
N SER A 182 6.56 0.80 -3.96
CA SER A 182 7.11 -0.29 -4.79
C SER A 182 8.50 -0.72 -4.31
N VAL A 183 9.40 0.23 -4.04
CA VAL A 183 10.73 -0.04 -3.47
C VAL A 183 10.60 -0.70 -2.09
N LEU A 184 9.75 -0.17 -1.23
CA LEU A 184 9.52 -0.70 0.12
C LEU A 184 8.92 -2.11 0.08
N GLY A 185 8.01 -2.38 -0.85
CA GLY A 185 7.50 -3.72 -1.07
C GLY A 185 8.59 -4.69 -1.51
N TYR A 186 9.50 -4.27 -2.38
CA TYR A 186 10.63 -5.10 -2.78
C TYR A 186 11.61 -5.37 -1.62
N LEU A 187 12.01 -4.34 -0.87
CA LEU A 187 13.07 -4.43 0.15
C LEU A 187 12.60 -4.97 1.50
N PHE A 188 11.37 -4.63 1.92
CA PHE A 188 10.86 -4.88 3.27
C PHE A 188 9.54 -5.66 3.28
N ASN A 189 9.09 -6.16 2.13
CA ASN A 189 7.81 -6.86 1.98
C ASN A 189 6.59 -6.02 2.43
N ILE A 190 6.69 -4.68 2.43
CA ILE A 190 5.56 -3.80 2.73
C ILE A 190 4.49 -3.91 1.63
N GLU A 191 3.25 -4.07 2.04
CA GLU A 191 2.11 -4.19 1.16
C GLU A 191 1.28 -2.91 1.10
N VAL A 192 0.53 -2.77 0.02
CA VAL A 192 -0.47 -1.73 -0.13
C VAL A 192 -1.87 -2.33 0.02
N ASP A 193 -2.66 -1.73 0.89
CA ASP A 193 -4.02 -2.13 1.26
C ASP A 193 -5.01 -0.96 1.03
N SER A 194 -6.24 -1.08 1.52
CA SER A 194 -7.23 -0.01 1.40
C SER A 194 -6.82 1.27 2.13
N LEU A 195 -6.02 1.16 3.19
CA LEU A 195 -5.51 2.31 3.93
C LEU A 195 -4.47 3.09 3.11
N PHE A 196 -3.61 2.40 2.36
CA PHE A 196 -2.71 3.03 1.39
C PHE A 196 -3.49 3.84 0.34
N VAL A 197 -4.58 3.29 -0.20
CA VAL A 197 -5.43 4.01 -1.17
C VAL A 197 -6.05 5.24 -0.52
N THR A 198 -6.54 5.12 0.72
CA THR A 198 -7.09 6.25 1.49
C THR A 198 -6.04 7.35 1.71
N ALA A 199 -4.81 6.96 2.04
CA ALA A 199 -3.69 7.89 2.18
C ALA A 199 -3.36 8.60 0.85
N LEU A 200 -3.34 7.87 -0.27
CA LEU A 200 -3.14 8.46 -1.60
C LEU A 200 -4.22 9.49 -1.95
N LEU A 201 -5.49 9.16 -1.72
CA LEU A 201 -6.61 10.09 -1.97
C LEU A 201 -6.53 11.34 -1.08
N THR A 202 -6.04 11.18 0.16
CA THR A 202 -5.81 12.30 1.08
C THR A 202 -4.68 13.20 0.60
N ILE A 203 -3.56 12.61 0.17
CA ILE A 203 -2.42 13.35 -0.42
C ILE A 203 -2.87 14.13 -1.65
N LEU A 204 -3.70 13.53 -2.50
CA LEU A 204 -4.28 14.24 -3.65
C LEU A 204 -5.11 15.45 -3.22
N GLY A 205 -5.96 15.31 -2.20
CA GLY A 205 -6.74 16.43 -1.68
C GLY A 205 -5.87 17.61 -1.22
N PHE A 206 -4.81 17.34 -0.47
CA PHE A 206 -3.87 18.37 -0.02
C PHE A 206 -3.02 18.95 -1.16
N SER A 207 -2.54 18.12 -2.08
CA SER A 207 -1.78 18.57 -3.26
C SER A 207 -2.59 19.52 -4.14
N VAL A 208 -3.88 19.22 -4.33
CA VAL A 208 -4.81 20.12 -5.03
C VAL A 208 -5.00 21.43 -4.27
N HIS A 209 -5.18 21.38 -2.95
CA HIS A 209 -5.32 22.58 -2.14
C HIS A 209 -4.12 23.52 -2.32
N ASP A 210 -2.89 23.00 -2.22
CA ASP A 210 -1.66 23.76 -2.42
C ASP A 210 -1.56 24.33 -3.85
N THR A 211 -1.94 23.53 -4.84
CA THR A 211 -1.98 23.96 -6.25
C THR A 211 -2.93 25.15 -6.45
N ILE A 212 -4.13 25.09 -5.87
CA ILE A 212 -5.15 26.16 -5.95
C ILE A 212 -4.66 27.42 -5.25
N VAL A 213 -4.18 27.32 -4.01
CA VAL A 213 -3.68 28.47 -3.24
C VAL A 213 -2.52 29.15 -3.98
N THR A 214 -1.68 28.37 -4.65
CA THR A 214 -0.59 28.89 -5.47
C THR A 214 -1.11 29.61 -6.70
N PHE A 215 -2.07 29.03 -7.42
CA PHE A 215 -2.66 29.64 -8.62
C PHE A 215 -3.49 30.89 -8.33
N ASP A 216 -4.14 30.99 -7.17
CA ASP A 216 -4.97 32.15 -6.79
C ASP A 216 -4.12 33.37 -6.39
N ARG A 217 -2.89 33.15 -5.93
CA ARG A 217 -1.96 34.22 -5.51
C ARG A 217 -1.09 34.77 -6.64
N THR A 218 -1.20 34.21 -7.86
CA THR A 218 -0.46 34.64 -9.06
C THR A 218 -1.38 35.26 -10.09
#